data_AF-A0A7Y7SUX9-F1
#
_entry.id   AF-A0A7Y7SUX9-F1
#
_cell.length_a   1.000
_cell.length_b   1.000
_cell.length_c   1.000
_cell.angle_alpha   90.00
_cell.angle_beta   90.00
_cell.angle_gamma   90.00
#
_symmetry.space_group_name_H-M   'P 1'
#
loop_
_entity.id
_entity.type
_entity.pdbx_description
1 polymer ?
#
loop_
_entity_poly.entity_id
_entity_poly.type
_entity_poly.pdbx_seq_one_letter_code
_entity_poly.pdbx_strand_id
1 'polypeptide(L)'
;MLAGAAFIPLGLSAAQIQNARLWRTGDKLRLVLDLSGPVQYKTFSLTSPERLIIDLSGAKLTGDFSQLALKNTVIRSIRSGHFGQGDTRIVLDLATPIQLNSFLLPPQDGQGHR
;
A
#
# COMPACT_ATOMS: atom_id res chain seq x y z
N MET A 1 36.63 28.51 16.44
CA MET A 1 36.52 27.04 16.49
C MET A 1 35.26 26.66 15.75
N LEU A 2 35.39 26.04 14.58
CA LEU A 2 34.26 25.65 13.73
C LEU A 2 33.69 24.33 14.25
N ALA A 3 32.47 24.36 14.79
CA ALA A 3 31.75 23.15 15.17
C ALA A 3 31.27 22.46 13.87
N GLY A 4 31.90 21.34 13.52
CA GLY A 4 31.47 20.50 12.42
C GLY A 4 30.19 19.77 12.81
N ALA A 5 29.09 20.05 12.11
CA ALA A 5 27.88 19.24 12.22
C ALA A 5 28.14 17.89 11.54
N ALA A 6 28.14 16.81 12.33
CA ALA A 6 28.18 15.46 11.80
C ALA A 6 26.82 15.14 11.14
N PHE A 7 26.84 14.95 9.82
CA PHE A 7 25.72 14.35 9.11
C PHE A 7 25.71 12.85 9.43
N ILE A 8 24.75 12.41 10.25
CA ILE A 8 24.48 10.98 10.43
C ILE A 8 23.70 10.53 9.19
N PRO A 9 24.22 9.59 8.38
CA PRO A 9 23.43 9.02 7.30
C PRO A 9 22.36 8.16 7.94
N LEU A 10 21.12 8.65 7.94
CA LEU A 10 19.95 7.78 8.15
C LEU A 10 20.01 6.73 7.04
N GLY A 11 20.32 5.49 7.40
CA GLY A 11 20.29 4.38 6.45
C GLY A 11 18.92 4.36 5.77
N LEU A 12 18.90 4.43 4.43
CA LEU A 12 17.69 4.26 3.64
C LEU A 12 17.23 2.80 3.74
N SER A 13 16.58 2.46 4.85
CA SER A 13 15.85 1.19 4.96
C SER A 13 14.55 1.34 4.20
N ALA A 14 14.24 0.34 3.36
CA ALA A 14 12.96 0.29 2.66
C ALA A 14 11.82 0.32 3.69
N ALA A 15 10.78 1.10 3.42
CA ALA A 15 9.57 1.09 4.24
C ALA A 15 8.93 -0.30 4.19
N GLN A 16 8.14 -0.63 5.21
CA GLN A 16 7.43 -1.90 5.27
C GLN A 16 5.95 -1.66 5.07
N ILE A 17 5.34 -2.51 4.25
CA ILE A 17 3.88 -2.67 4.20
C ILE A 17 3.55 -3.72 5.26
N GLN A 18 3.05 -3.24 6.39
CA GLN A 18 2.94 -4.01 7.63
C GLN A 18 1.60 -4.72 7.76
N ASN A 19 0.53 -4.08 7.31
CA ASN A 19 -0.82 -4.62 7.42
C ASN A 19 -1.71 -4.08 6.30
N ALA A 20 -2.84 -4.72 6.09
CA ALA A 20 -3.91 -4.22 5.28
C ALA A 20 -5.21 -4.34 6.06
N ARG A 21 -6.07 -3.34 5.96
CA ARG A 21 -7.37 -3.30 6.62
C ARG A 21 -8.44 -2.93 5.61
N LEU A 22 -9.59 -3.60 5.70
CA LEU A 22 -10.67 -3.47 4.75
C LEU A 22 -11.96 -3.12 5.47
N TRP A 23 -12.57 -2.00 5.09
CA TRP A 23 -13.88 -1.57 5.60
C TRP A 23 -14.86 -1.40 4.46
N ARG A 24 -16.10 -1.81 4.71
CA ARG A 24 -17.21 -1.65 3.78
C ARG A 24 -18.22 -0.69 4.37
N THR A 25 -18.70 0.25 3.55
CA THR A 25 -19.77 1.17 3.95
C THR A 25 -20.68 1.41 2.76
N GLY A 26 -21.87 0.81 2.77
CA GLY A 26 -22.79 0.85 1.63
C GLY A 26 -22.18 0.19 0.40
N ASP A 27 -22.00 0.96 -0.66
CA ASP A 27 -21.35 0.60 -1.92
C ASP A 27 -19.83 0.86 -1.94
N LYS A 28 -19.30 1.53 -0.92
CA LYS A 28 -17.88 1.86 -0.83
C LYS A 28 -17.08 0.77 -0.14
N LEU A 29 -15.89 0.54 -0.68
CA LEU A 29 -14.86 -0.30 -0.09
C LEU A 29 -13.62 0.57 0.17
N ARG A 30 -13.13 0.56 1.41
CA ARG A 30 -11.91 1.24 1.80
C ARG A 30 -10.86 0.20 2.17
N LEU A 31 -9.80 0.12 1.37
CA LEU A 31 -8.58 -0.61 1.68
C LEU A 31 -7.56 0.40 2.23
N VAL A 32 -6.97 0.12 3.38
CA VAL A 32 -5.87 0.92 3.96
C VAL A 32 -4.68 0.00 4.15
N LEU A 33 -3.52 0.43 3.68
CA LEU A 33 -2.25 -0.26 3.90
C LEU A 33 -1.52 0.45 5.03
N ASP A 34 -1.15 -0.26 6.09
CA ASP A 34 -0.34 0.32 7.15
C ASP A 34 1.13 0.26 6.77
N LEU A 35 1.82 1.40 6.89
CA LEU A 35 3.19 1.59 6.44
C LEU A 35 4.10 1.99 7.61
N SER A 36 5.31 1.44 7.63
CA SER A 36 6.32 1.78 8.65
C SER A 36 6.97 3.15 8.43
N GLY A 37 6.74 3.76 7.27
CA GLY A 37 7.44 4.96 6.82
C GLY A 37 6.82 5.53 5.54
N PRO A 38 7.33 6.67 5.06
CA PRO A 38 6.86 7.29 3.84
C PRO A 38 7.18 6.41 2.61
N VAL A 39 6.27 6.39 1.64
CA VAL A 39 6.42 5.70 0.37
C VAL A 39 5.97 6.60 -0.77
N GLN A 40 6.40 6.27 -1.99
CA GLN A 40 5.76 6.75 -3.21
C GLN A 40 4.95 5.61 -3.80
N TYR A 41 3.79 5.91 -4.39
CA TYR A 41 2.97 4.88 -5.02
C TYR A 41 2.36 5.35 -6.33
N LYS A 42 2.05 4.40 -7.19
CA LYS A 42 1.31 4.60 -8.43
C LYS A 42 0.16 3.60 -8.51
N THR A 43 -0.98 4.05 -9.03
CA THR A 43 -2.14 3.20 -9.28
C THR A 43 -2.59 3.27 -10.72
N PHE A 44 -3.04 2.13 -11.25
CA PHE A 44 -3.69 2.06 -12.56
C PHE A 44 -4.57 0.81 -12.65
N SER A 45 -5.58 0.85 -13.52
CA SER A 45 -6.47 -0.26 -13.74
C SER A 45 -6.12 -1.00 -15.03
N LEU A 46 -6.33 -2.32 -15.05
CA LEU A 46 -6.32 -3.14 -16.25
C LEU A 46 -7.72 -3.71 -16.46
N THR A 47 -8.09 -3.91 -17.72
CA THR A 47 -9.31 -4.61 -18.13
C THR A 47 -8.97 -6.00 -18.65
N SER A 48 -9.95 -6.90 -18.70
CA SER A 48 -9.81 -8.27 -19.23
C SER A 48 -8.70 -9.13 -18.58
N PRO A 49 -8.82 -9.54 -17.30
CA PRO A 49 -9.86 -9.19 -16.33
C PRO A 49 -9.61 -7.87 -15.61
N GLU A 50 -10.67 -7.34 -14.98
CA GLU A 50 -10.65 -6.14 -14.14
C GLU A 50 -9.65 -6.27 -12.99
N ARG A 51 -8.66 -5.38 -12.95
CA ARG A 51 -7.62 -5.36 -11.93
C ARG A 51 -7.28 -3.94 -11.54
N LEU A 52 -7.07 -3.71 -10.24
CA LEU A 52 -6.39 -2.51 -9.74
C LEU A 52 -4.96 -2.88 -9.37
N ILE A 53 -3.99 -2.19 -9.96
CA ILE A 53 -2.57 -2.31 -9.64
C ILE A 53 -2.16 -1.16 -8.73
N ILE A 54 -1.42 -1.48 -7.67
CA ILE A 54 -0.81 -0.53 -6.74
C ILE A 54 0.67 -0.87 -6.65
N ASP A 55 1.51 -0.01 -7.22
CA ASP A 55 2.96 -0.13 -7.14
C ASP A 55 3.46 0.77 -6.03
N LEU A 56 4.20 0.22 -5.07
CA LEU A 56 4.79 0.95 -3.96
C LEU A 56 6.31 0.92 -4.07
N SER A 57 6.92 2.09 -4.26
CA SER A 57 8.36 2.21 -4.44
C SER A 57 9.11 2.33 -3.12
N GLY A 58 10.24 1.63 -3.02
CA GLY A 58 11.06 1.58 -1.81
C GLY A 58 10.35 0.92 -0.62
N ALA A 59 9.39 0.03 -0.90
CA ALA A 59 8.56 -0.62 0.11
C ALA A 59 8.58 -2.14 -0.05
N LYS A 60 8.75 -2.86 1.07
CA LYS A 60 8.71 -4.32 1.13
C LYS A 60 7.47 -4.78 1.86
N LEU A 61 6.78 -5.77 1.30
CA LEU A 61 5.70 -6.45 2.02
C LEU A 61 6.26 -7.27 3.19
N THR A 62 5.70 -7.06 4.37
CA THR A 62 5.98 -7.85 5.58
C THR A 62 4.71 -8.39 6.22
N GLY A 63 3.56 -7.74 5.98
CA GLY A 63 2.25 -8.20 6.43
C GLY A 63 1.69 -9.37 5.62
N ASP A 64 0.77 -10.11 6.23
CA ASP A 64 -0.03 -11.13 5.58
C ASP A 64 -1.45 -10.62 5.33
N PHE A 65 -1.87 -10.62 4.06
CA PHE A 65 -3.19 -10.15 3.64
C PHE A 65 -4.20 -11.30 3.47
N SER A 66 -3.78 -12.54 3.69
CA SER A 66 -4.61 -13.74 3.51
C SER A 66 -5.87 -13.75 4.39
N GLN A 67 -5.82 -13.05 5.52
CA GLN A 67 -6.91 -12.98 6.51
C GLN A 67 -7.96 -11.90 6.23
N LEU A 68 -7.79 -11.09 5.16
CA LEU A 68 -8.78 -10.09 4.81
C LEU A 68 -10.10 -10.73 4.37
N ALA A 69 -11.20 -10.28 4.97
CA ALA A 69 -12.53 -10.75 4.61
C ALA A 69 -12.99 -10.14 3.27
N LEU A 70 -12.73 -10.85 2.17
CA LEU A 70 -13.08 -10.39 0.81
C LEU A 70 -14.50 -10.75 0.39
N LYS A 71 -15.19 -11.62 1.15
CA LYS A 71 -16.56 -12.05 0.85
C LYS A 71 -17.50 -10.84 0.77
N ASN A 72 -18.37 -10.83 -0.24
CA ASN A 72 -19.32 -9.74 -0.50
C ASN A 72 -18.64 -8.37 -0.75
N THR A 73 -17.39 -8.37 -1.23
CA THR A 73 -16.69 -7.18 -1.72
C THR A 73 -16.51 -7.26 -3.23
N VAL A 74 -16.09 -6.15 -3.85
CA VAL A 74 -15.70 -6.13 -5.26
C VAL A 74 -14.33 -6.77 -5.51
N ILE A 75 -13.54 -7.04 -4.46
CA ILE A 75 -12.22 -7.67 -4.57
C ILE A 75 -12.42 -9.19 -4.54
N ARG A 76 -11.98 -9.87 -5.61
CA ARG A 76 -11.98 -11.34 -5.70
C ARG A 76 -10.75 -11.96 -5.07
N SER A 77 -9.59 -11.34 -5.27
CA SER A 77 -8.32 -11.80 -4.71
C SER A 77 -7.37 -10.61 -4.52
N ILE A 78 -6.41 -10.79 -3.62
CA ILE A 78 -5.30 -9.87 -3.43
C ILE A 78 -4.03 -10.66 -3.67
N ARG A 79 -3.20 -10.18 -4.59
CA ARG A 79 -1.87 -10.72 -4.86
C ARG A 79 -0.84 -9.65 -4.59
N SER A 80 0.33 -10.06 -4.16
CA SER A 80 1.42 -9.15 -3.88
C SER A 80 2.76 -9.83 -4.10
N GLY A 81 3.75 -9.06 -4.48
CA GLY A 81 5.09 -9.58 -4.68
C GLY A 81 6.10 -8.51 -5.00
N HIS A 82 7.36 -8.92 -5.04
CA HIS A 82 8.46 -8.07 -5.45
C HIS A 82 8.25 -7.58 -6.89
N PHE A 83 8.53 -6.30 -7.11
CA PHE A 83 8.48 -5.66 -8.41
C PHE A 83 9.69 -4.72 -8.52
N GLY A 84 10.32 -4.64 -9.70
CA GLY A 84 11.47 -3.75 -9.90
C GLY A 84 12.62 -3.99 -8.90
N GLN A 85 13.30 -2.92 -8.51
CA GLN A 85 14.39 -2.97 -7.51
C GLN A 85 13.94 -2.34 -6.19
N GLY A 86 13.53 -3.19 -5.25
CA GLY A 86 13.14 -2.76 -3.90
C GLY A 86 11.67 -2.34 -3.76
N ASP A 87 10.86 -2.55 -4.80
CA ASP A 87 9.45 -2.16 -4.82
C ASP A 87 8.54 -3.39 -4.58
N THR A 88 7.29 -3.10 -4.22
CA THR A 88 6.22 -4.10 -4.11
C THR A 88 5.08 -3.73 -5.03
N ARG A 89 4.58 -4.70 -5.79
CA ARG A 89 3.33 -4.57 -6.53
C ARG A 89 2.23 -5.33 -5.79
N ILE A 90 1.12 -4.65 -5.52
CA ILE A 90 -0.13 -5.24 -5.05
C ILE A 90 -1.12 -5.21 -6.22
N VAL A 91 -1.80 -6.34 -6.43
CA VAL A 91 -2.81 -6.53 -7.47
C VAL A 91 -4.11 -6.93 -6.78
N LEU A 92 -5.14 -6.12 -6.95
CA LEU A 92 -6.51 -6.48 -6.58
C LEU A 92 -7.20 -7.00 -7.83
N ASP A 93 -7.55 -8.28 -7.84
CA ASP A 93 -8.43 -8.81 -8.90
C ASP A 93 -9.86 -8.42 -8.55
N LEU A 94 -10.57 -7.80 -9.48
CA LEU A 94 -11.88 -7.18 -9.22
C LEU A 94 -13.02 -7.93 -9.91
N ALA A 95 -14.20 -7.85 -9.31
CA ALA A 95 -15.42 -8.42 -9.85
C ALA A 95 -16.05 -7.56 -10.95
N THR A 96 -15.88 -6.24 -10.84
CA THR A 96 -16.40 -5.22 -11.73
C THR A 96 -15.42 -4.04 -11.77
N PRO A 97 -15.51 -3.16 -12.78
CA PRO A 97 -14.78 -1.90 -12.77
C PRO A 97 -15.11 -1.07 -11.51
N ILE A 98 -14.16 -0.25 -11.06
CA ILE A 98 -14.32 0.63 -9.90
C ILE A 98 -13.87 2.04 -10.23
N GLN A 99 -14.41 3.02 -9.51
CA GLN A 99 -13.84 4.36 -9.42
C GLN A 99 -12.86 4.40 -8.25
N LEU A 100 -11.61 4.78 -8.53
CA LEU A 100 -10.55 4.84 -7.53
C LEU A 100 -10.41 6.26 -6.98
N ASN A 101 -10.40 6.37 -5.66
CA ASN A 101 -9.83 7.51 -4.95
C ASN A 101 -8.73 6.98 -4.02
N SER A 102 -7.49 7.45 -4.20
CA SER A 102 -6.33 7.04 -3.41
C SER A 102 -5.52 8.26 -3.03
N PHE A 103 -4.93 8.23 -1.83
CA PHE A 103 -4.03 9.25 -1.31
C PHE A 103 -3.20 8.68 -0.17
N LEU A 104 -2.05 9.29 0.11
CA LEU A 104 -1.25 8.99 1.30
C LEU A 104 -1.69 9.85 2.47
N LEU A 105 -1.68 9.29 3.67
CA LEU A 105 -1.82 10.01 4.91
C LEU A 105 -0.50 9.95 5.70
N PRO A 106 0.08 11.09 6.09
CA PRO A 106 1.18 11.11 7.04
C PRO A 106 0.68 10.66 8.43
N PRO A 107 1.59 10.33 9.36
CA PRO A 107 1.23 9.97 10.71
C PRO A 107 0.43 11.09 11.38
N GLN A 108 -0.71 10.75 11.95
CA GLN A 108 -1.60 11.71 12.62
C GLN A 108 -2.43 10.99 13.68
N ASP A 109 -2.68 11.65 14.81
CA ASP A 109 -3.54 11.18 15.91
C ASP A 109 -3.16 9.76 16.40
N GLY A 110 -1.86 9.51 16.57
CA GLY A 110 -1.32 8.22 17.01
C GLY A 110 -1.33 7.11 15.95
N GLN A 111 -1.78 7.40 14.72
CA GLN A 111 -1.79 6.45 13.61
C GLN A 111 -0.56 6.68 12.73
N GLY A 112 0.04 5.60 12.23
CA GLY A 112 1.22 5.64 11.36
C GLY A 112 0.94 6.09 9.93
N HIS A 113 1.95 5.96 9.08
CA HIS A 113 1.81 6.18 7.63
C HIS A 113 0.83 5.17 7.02
N ARG A 114 0.04 5.61 6.03
CA ARG A 114 -0.98 4.78 5.39
C ARG A 114 -1.50 5.35 4.08
#